data_AF-F4RI05-F1
#
_entry.id   AF-F4RI05-F1
#
_cell.length_a   1.000
_cell.length_b   1.000
_cell.length_c   1.000
_cell.angle_alpha   90.00
_cell.angle_beta   90.00
_cell.angle_gamma   90.00
#
_symmetry.space_group_name_H-M   'P 1'
#
loop_
_entity.id
_entity.type
_entity.pdbx_description
1 polymer ?
#
loop_
_entity_poly.entity_id
_entity_poly.type
_entity_poly.pdbx_seq_one_letter_code
_entity_poly.pdbx_strand_id
1 'polypeptide(L)'
;MTIKSHPGSSSKSLTSSIQSQDLLTKSLGSNKTKSLLRQATRLLKKDGLSEELRKSTEQQIETLKATLENKPSKEQEKSNAIRYHRIKFFDRKKVHRKLDQVIRKLDKMSDSYTDDKKLARTHKKLTREAERLRIDLNYVNAYPKHLKYVSLYPNGNYAVHEELPADLPKLIPSTKKPDALRNYVRAYMADAMKKGTLSSQPELKKQPELEEEEQLSEDDEEVRNAKQTEELAADDFFST
;
A
#
# COMPACT_ATOMS: atom_id res chain seq x y z
N MET A 1 -49.66 51.37 21.96
CA MET A 1 -49.49 50.47 20.80
C MET A 1 -48.01 50.47 20.44
N THR A 2 -47.28 49.41 20.77
CA THR A 2 -45.84 49.33 20.55
C THR A 2 -45.56 48.07 19.73
N ILE A 3 -45.20 48.28 18.47
CA ILE A 3 -44.97 47.21 17.48
C ILE A 3 -43.53 46.72 17.66
N LYS A 4 -43.35 45.46 18.09
CA LYS A 4 -42.06 44.77 18.10
C LYS A 4 -41.69 44.38 16.67
N SER A 5 -40.66 45.01 16.10
CA SER A 5 -39.94 44.49 14.92
C SER A 5 -38.78 43.61 15.39
N HIS A 6 -38.74 42.35 14.98
CA HIS A 6 -37.53 41.50 15.06
C HIS A 6 -36.90 41.44 13.66
N PRO A 7 -35.61 41.74 13.49
CA PRO A 7 -34.96 41.54 12.20
C PRO A 7 -34.47 40.09 12.05
N GLY A 8 -34.86 39.49 10.93
CA GLY A 8 -33.90 38.85 10.03
C GLY A 8 -33.43 37.45 10.40
N SER A 9 -34.19 36.47 9.92
CA SER A 9 -33.73 35.11 9.64
C SER A 9 -32.40 35.15 8.86
N SER A 10 -31.32 34.71 9.50
CA SER A 10 -30.02 34.50 8.87
C SER A 10 -30.08 33.23 8.03
N SER A 11 -30.12 33.40 6.71
CA SER A 11 -29.91 32.34 5.72
C SER A 11 -28.45 31.88 5.77
N LYS A 12 -28.10 31.09 6.80
CA LYS A 12 -26.84 30.33 6.79
C LYS A 12 -26.93 29.31 5.66
N SER A 13 -26.07 29.51 4.66
CA SER A 13 -26.05 28.83 3.38
C SER A 13 -26.04 27.30 3.50
N LEU A 14 -27.05 26.63 2.96
CA LEU A 14 -27.11 25.16 2.79
C LEU A 14 -25.88 24.60 2.05
N THR A 15 -25.23 25.43 1.21
CA THR A 15 -24.05 25.08 0.43
C THR A 15 -22.80 24.82 1.27
N SER A 16 -22.62 25.50 2.42
CA SER A 16 -21.49 25.25 3.32
C SER A 16 -21.65 23.95 4.11
N SER A 17 -22.90 23.54 4.39
CA SER A 17 -23.21 22.28 5.07
C SER A 17 -22.87 21.07 4.18
N ILE A 18 -23.17 21.15 2.89
CA ILE A 18 -22.90 20.09 1.90
C ILE A 18 -21.39 19.89 1.70
N GLN A 19 -20.60 20.97 1.59
CA GLN A 19 -19.12 20.88 1.50
C GLN A 19 -18.50 20.27 2.77
N SER A 20 -19.09 20.52 3.93
CA SER A 20 -18.63 19.96 5.21
C SER A 20 -18.91 18.47 5.33
N GLN A 21 -20.03 17.99 4.78
CA GLN A 21 -20.40 16.57 4.78
C GLN A 21 -19.50 15.76 3.85
N ASP A 22 -19.15 16.30 2.67
CA ASP A 22 -18.31 15.61 1.69
C ASP A 22 -16.89 15.31 2.23
N LEU A 23 -16.26 16.30 2.89
CA LEU A 23 -14.99 16.09 3.59
C LEU A 23 -15.10 15.11 4.76
N LEU A 24 -16.25 15.10 5.45
CA LEU A 24 -16.49 14.17 6.54
C LEU A 24 -16.50 12.73 6.03
N THR A 25 -17.19 12.44 4.91
CA THR A 25 -17.32 11.08 4.36
C THR A 25 -16.00 10.45 3.92
N LYS A 26 -15.06 11.25 3.40
CA LYS A 26 -13.73 10.78 2.97
C LYS A 26 -12.93 10.20 4.15
N SER A 27 -13.11 10.77 5.34
CA SER A 27 -12.42 10.36 6.58
C SER A 27 -13.11 9.22 7.37
N LEU A 28 -14.29 8.75 6.98
CA LEU A 28 -15.03 7.77 7.79
C LEU A 28 -14.50 6.34 7.59
N GLY A 29 -14.53 5.56 8.68
CA GLY A 29 -14.26 4.12 8.65
C GLY A 29 -15.30 3.35 7.83
N SER A 30 -14.93 2.17 7.32
CA SER A 30 -15.78 1.33 6.45
C SER A 30 -17.17 1.07 7.03
N ASN A 31 -17.27 0.74 8.32
CA ASN A 31 -18.54 0.47 9.00
C ASN A 31 -19.47 1.70 9.05
N LYS A 32 -18.91 2.88 9.31
CA LYS A 32 -19.67 4.12 9.34
C LYS A 32 -20.12 4.53 7.93
N THR A 33 -19.27 4.35 6.93
CA THR A 33 -19.59 4.57 5.51
C THR A 33 -20.74 3.65 5.05
N LYS A 34 -20.67 2.36 5.40
CA LYS A 34 -21.75 1.38 5.15
C LYS A 34 -23.04 1.75 5.90
N SER A 35 -22.94 2.27 7.12
CA SER A 35 -24.10 2.74 7.89
C SER A 35 -24.80 3.92 7.21
N LEU A 36 -24.03 4.91 6.76
CA LEU A 36 -24.55 6.07 6.02
C LEU A 36 -25.18 5.64 4.69
N LEU A 37 -24.56 4.70 3.97
CA LEU A 37 -25.14 4.13 2.75
C LEU A 37 -26.51 3.49 3.01
N ARG A 38 -26.65 2.72 4.10
CA ARG A 38 -27.94 2.15 4.52
C ARG A 38 -28.95 3.23 4.92
N GLN A 39 -28.52 4.28 5.58
CA GLN A 39 -29.40 5.40 5.96
C GLN A 39 -29.89 6.17 4.73
N ALA A 40 -29.00 6.50 3.79
CA ALA A 40 -29.33 7.18 2.55
C ALA A 40 -30.26 6.34 1.65
N THR A 41 -29.99 5.04 1.51
CA THR A 41 -30.87 4.12 0.78
C THR A 41 -32.24 3.96 1.44
N ARG A 42 -32.32 3.95 2.77
CA ARG A 42 -33.61 3.96 3.50
C ARG A 42 -34.35 5.29 3.33
N LEU A 43 -33.62 6.41 3.32
CA LEU A 43 -34.22 7.72 3.08
C LEU A 43 -34.89 7.75 1.71
N LEU A 44 -34.22 7.25 0.67
CA LEU A 44 -34.75 7.19 -0.71
C LEU A 44 -36.01 6.33 -0.87
N LYS A 45 -36.24 5.38 0.05
CA LYS A 45 -37.43 4.50 0.08
C LYS A 45 -38.65 5.15 0.73
N LYS A 46 -38.53 6.31 1.36
CA LYS A 46 -39.67 7.01 1.98
C LYS A 46 -40.49 7.74 0.92
N ASP A 47 -41.81 7.73 1.07
CA ASP A 47 -42.71 8.52 0.24
C ASP A 47 -42.69 10.00 0.68
N GLY A 48 -42.98 10.92 -0.24
CA GLY A 48 -43.09 12.36 0.06
C GLY A 48 -41.77 13.14 0.09
N LEU A 49 -40.69 12.62 -0.51
CA LEU A 49 -39.43 13.35 -0.66
C LEU A 49 -39.53 14.41 -1.76
N SER A 50 -38.97 15.60 -1.49
CA SER A 50 -38.73 16.60 -2.53
C SER A 50 -37.77 16.06 -3.59
N GLU A 51 -37.99 16.42 -4.86
CA GLU A 51 -37.14 16.01 -5.98
C GLU A 51 -35.67 16.43 -5.80
N GLU A 52 -35.44 17.61 -5.21
CA GLU A 52 -34.10 18.12 -4.92
C GLU A 52 -33.38 17.23 -3.89
N LEU A 53 -34.11 16.82 -2.84
CA LEU A 53 -33.58 15.94 -1.79
C LEU A 53 -33.34 14.52 -2.31
N ARG A 54 -34.18 14.03 -3.24
CA ARG A 54 -33.96 12.73 -3.89
C ARG A 54 -32.66 12.74 -4.72
N LYS A 55 -32.46 13.75 -5.57
CA LYS A 55 -31.25 13.90 -6.39
C LYS A 55 -29.97 13.99 -5.53
N SER A 56 -30.00 14.79 -4.46
CA SER A 56 -28.83 14.92 -3.58
C SER A 56 -28.51 13.62 -2.84
N THR A 57 -29.55 12.87 -2.43
CA THR A 57 -29.38 11.56 -1.78
C THR A 57 -28.81 10.51 -2.75
N GLU A 58 -29.23 10.52 -4.02
CA GLU A 58 -28.67 9.65 -5.07
C GLU A 58 -27.18 9.92 -5.30
N GLN A 59 -26.80 11.20 -5.43
CA GLN A 59 -25.40 11.61 -5.54
C GLN A 59 -24.60 11.16 -4.31
N GLN A 60 -25.15 11.32 -3.11
CA GLN A 60 -24.51 10.87 -1.87
C GLN A 60 -24.34 9.35 -1.83
N ILE A 61 -25.29 8.59 -2.35
CA ILE A 61 -25.16 7.12 -2.46
C ILE A 61 -24.03 6.77 -3.42
N GLU A 62 -23.94 7.44 -4.57
CA GLU A 62 -22.88 7.22 -5.56
C GLU A 62 -21.50 7.53 -4.98
N THR A 63 -21.33 8.67 -4.29
CA THR A 63 -20.06 9.00 -3.63
C THR A 63 -19.72 8.00 -2.53
N LEU A 64 -20.68 7.62 -1.68
CA LEU A 64 -20.45 6.61 -0.64
C LEU A 64 -20.08 5.24 -1.23
N LYS A 65 -20.68 4.82 -2.35
CA LYS A 65 -20.31 3.60 -3.07
C LYS A 65 -18.89 3.70 -3.63
N ALA A 66 -18.56 4.78 -4.33
CA ALA A 66 -17.22 5.00 -4.87
C ALA A 66 -16.16 5.02 -3.76
N THR A 67 -16.44 5.64 -2.61
CA THR A 67 -15.49 5.60 -1.47
C THR A 67 -15.32 4.20 -0.88
N LEU A 68 -16.34 3.35 -0.95
CA LEU A 68 -16.26 1.97 -0.45
C LEU A 68 -15.49 1.06 -1.41
N GLU A 69 -15.70 1.22 -2.72
CA GLU A 69 -15.02 0.44 -3.77
C GLU A 69 -13.52 0.76 -3.84
N ASN A 70 -13.15 2.04 -3.68
CA ASN A 70 -11.76 2.46 -3.75
C ASN A 70 -10.95 2.22 -2.46
N LYS A 71 -11.61 1.87 -1.34
CA LYS A 71 -10.92 1.57 -0.09
C LYS A 71 -10.51 0.09 -0.09
N PRO A 72 -9.20 -0.23 -0.08
CA PRO A 72 -8.79 -1.63 0.08
C PRO A 72 -9.32 -2.17 1.41
N SER A 73 -9.77 -3.43 1.41
CA SER A 73 -10.27 -4.04 2.63
C SER A 73 -9.13 -4.22 3.62
N LYS A 74 -9.33 -3.79 4.87
CA LYS A 74 -8.37 -4.06 5.96
C LYS A 74 -8.11 -5.56 6.12
N GLU A 75 -9.09 -6.40 5.83
CA GLU A 75 -8.97 -7.85 5.85
C GLU A 75 -8.03 -8.33 4.74
N GLN A 76 -8.09 -7.73 3.55
CA GLN A 76 -7.18 -8.04 2.45
C GLN A 76 -5.75 -7.64 2.79
N GLU A 77 -5.55 -6.46 3.40
CA GLU A 77 -4.22 -6.01 3.85
C GLU A 77 -3.64 -6.95 4.91
N LYS A 78 -4.46 -7.38 5.88
CA LYS A 78 -4.07 -8.38 6.89
C LYS A 78 -3.72 -9.73 6.26
N SER A 79 -4.59 -10.24 5.40
CA SER A 79 -4.38 -11.51 4.70
C SER A 79 -3.11 -11.48 3.84
N ASN A 80 -2.87 -10.37 3.13
CA ASN A 80 -1.63 -10.18 2.36
C ASN A 80 -0.39 -10.09 3.27
N ALA A 81 -0.49 -9.41 4.41
CA ALA A 81 0.61 -9.29 5.35
C ALA A 81 1.07 -10.69 5.81
N ILE A 82 0.15 -11.49 6.36
CA ILE A 82 0.41 -12.86 6.82
C ILE A 82 0.93 -13.73 5.67
N ARG A 83 0.18 -13.78 4.55
CA ARG A 83 0.50 -14.66 3.40
C ARG A 83 1.88 -14.40 2.80
N TYR A 84 2.30 -13.15 2.75
CA TYR A 84 3.57 -12.75 2.12
C TYR A 84 4.67 -12.43 3.12
N HIS A 85 4.42 -12.49 4.44
CA HIS A 85 5.40 -12.13 5.45
C HIS A 85 6.69 -12.95 5.28
N ARG A 86 6.55 -14.28 5.19
CA ARG A 86 7.68 -15.20 4.99
C ARG A 86 8.48 -14.94 3.72
N ILE A 87 7.79 -14.71 2.60
CA ILE A 87 8.45 -14.45 1.32
C ILE A 87 9.20 -13.11 1.37
N LYS A 88 8.57 -12.07 1.96
CA LYS A 88 9.19 -10.75 2.16
C LYS A 88 10.40 -10.83 3.09
N PHE A 89 10.33 -11.60 4.18
CA PHE A 89 11.44 -11.80 5.11
C PHE A 89 12.68 -12.36 4.38
N PHE A 90 12.52 -13.43 3.60
CA PHE A 90 13.64 -14.01 2.86
C PHE A 90 14.17 -13.09 1.76
N ASP A 91 13.30 -12.40 1.03
CA ASP A 91 13.72 -11.43 0.02
C ASP A 91 14.50 -10.27 0.68
N ARG A 92 13.99 -9.72 1.79
CA ARG A 92 14.66 -8.67 2.56
C ARG A 92 16.05 -9.11 3.01
N LYS A 93 16.17 -10.29 3.63
CA LYS A 93 17.45 -10.84 4.10
C LYS A 93 18.44 -11.05 2.97
N LYS A 94 17.99 -11.54 1.81
CA LYS A 94 18.83 -11.72 0.61
C LYS A 94 19.32 -10.38 0.05
N VAL A 95 18.43 -9.40 -0.10
CA VAL A 95 18.78 -8.06 -0.59
C VAL A 95 19.74 -7.38 0.37
N HIS A 96 19.44 -7.39 1.68
CA HIS A 96 20.25 -6.78 2.72
C HIS A 96 21.67 -7.35 2.71
N ARG A 97 21.82 -8.68 2.77
CA ARG A 97 23.13 -9.33 2.73
C ARG A 97 23.92 -8.95 1.47
N LYS A 98 23.26 -8.86 0.32
CA LYS A 98 23.92 -8.47 -0.93
C LYS A 98 24.34 -7.00 -0.91
N LEU A 99 23.49 -6.12 -0.39
CA LEU A 99 23.79 -4.70 -0.22
C LEU A 99 24.97 -4.49 0.71
N ASP A 100 25.01 -5.17 1.87
CA ASP A 100 26.15 -5.12 2.80
C ASP A 100 27.46 -5.55 2.13
N GLN A 101 27.43 -6.60 1.32
CA GLN A 101 28.60 -7.06 0.58
C GLN A 101 29.10 -6.00 -0.42
N VAL A 102 28.18 -5.31 -1.11
CA VAL A 102 28.53 -4.25 -2.06
C VAL A 102 29.08 -3.02 -1.35
N ILE A 103 28.45 -2.60 -0.23
CA ILE A 103 28.91 -1.48 0.58
C ILE A 103 30.33 -1.76 1.12
N ARG A 104 30.55 -2.93 1.71
CA ARG A 104 31.89 -3.34 2.19
C ARG A 104 32.95 -3.36 1.08
N LYS A 105 32.57 -3.68 -0.16
CA LYS A 105 33.49 -3.62 -1.32
C LYS A 105 33.79 -2.18 -1.72
N LEU A 106 32.80 -1.28 -1.65
CA LEU A 106 33.00 0.15 -1.90
C LEU A 106 33.93 0.76 -0.85
N ASP A 107 33.70 0.49 0.44
CA ASP A 107 34.52 1.04 1.54
C ASP A 107 36.00 0.61 1.40
N LYS A 108 36.24 -0.68 1.12
CA LYS A 108 37.61 -1.19 0.87
C LYS A 108 38.29 -0.54 -0.33
N MET A 109 37.52 -0.07 -1.30
CA MET A 109 38.04 0.53 -2.54
C MET A 109 38.28 2.04 -2.38
N SER A 110 37.52 2.72 -1.51
CA SER A 110 37.79 4.13 -1.16
C SER A 110 39.08 4.31 -0.38
N ASP A 111 39.49 3.30 0.40
CA ASP A 111 40.75 3.32 1.14
C ASP A 111 41.99 3.15 0.24
N SER A 112 41.82 2.63 -0.98
CA SER A 112 42.91 2.45 -1.96
C SER A 112 42.93 3.59 -2.99
N TYR A 113 43.73 4.62 -2.74
CA TYR A 113 43.92 5.73 -3.69
C TYR A 113 44.75 5.26 -4.89
N THR A 114 44.11 5.04 -6.04
CA THR A 114 44.83 4.75 -7.30
C THR A 114 44.14 5.37 -8.49
N ASP A 115 44.92 5.99 -9.38
CA ASP A 115 44.50 6.66 -10.62
C ASP A 115 44.15 5.66 -11.75
N ASP A 116 43.73 4.44 -11.37
CA ASP A 116 43.46 3.35 -12.30
C ASP A 116 42.05 3.46 -12.88
N LYS A 117 41.97 3.68 -14.20
CA LYS A 117 40.73 3.69 -14.99
C LYS A 117 39.89 2.42 -14.79
N LYS A 118 40.50 1.25 -14.53
CA LYS A 118 39.76 0.02 -14.22
C LYS A 118 39.09 0.12 -12.85
N LEU A 119 39.79 0.63 -11.84
CA LEU A 119 39.27 0.81 -10.49
C LEU A 119 38.09 1.81 -10.46
N ALA A 120 38.21 2.91 -11.20
CA ALA A 120 37.12 3.87 -11.36
C ALA A 120 35.87 3.25 -12.03
N ARG A 121 36.05 2.39 -13.05
CA ARG A 121 34.95 1.67 -13.69
C ARG A 121 34.27 0.68 -12.74
N THR A 122 35.04 -0.05 -11.93
CA THR A 122 34.48 -0.99 -10.94
C THR A 122 33.76 -0.26 -9.82
N HIS A 123 34.33 0.84 -9.32
CA HIS A 123 33.67 1.68 -8.31
C HIS A 123 32.30 2.15 -8.83
N LYS A 124 32.25 2.74 -10.04
CA LYS A 124 31.00 3.18 -10.66
C LYS A 124 29.97 2.05 -10.82
N LYS A 125 30.41 0.82 -11.13
CA LYS A 125 29.52 -0.34 -11.23
C LYS A 125 28.95 -0.73 -9.86
N LEU A 126 29.79 -0.78 -8.82
CA LEU A 126 29.37 -1.10 -7.46
C LEU A 126 28.44 -0.03 -6.88
N THR A 127 28.69 1.26 -7.14
CA THR A 127 27.79 2.35 -6.72
C THR A 127 26.40 2.18 -7.34
N ARG A 128 26.34 1.92 -8.65
CA ARG A 128 25.06 1.65 -9.34
C ARG A 128 24.36 0.39 -8.82
N GLU A 129 25.13 -0.64 -8.49
CA GLU A 129 24.57 -1.85 -7.88
C GLU A 129 24.00 -1.57 -6.48
N ALA A 130 24.70 -0.79 -5.66
CA ALA A 130 24.21 -0.37 -4.34
C ALA A 130 22.92 0.44 -4.46
N GLU A 131 22.83 1.40 -5.39
CA GLU A 131 21.61 2.17 -5.66
C GLU A 131 20.42 1.26 -6.04
N ARG A 132 20.65 0.30 -6.94
CA ARG A 132 19.63 -0.68 -7.33
C ARG A 132 19.15 -1.52 -6.15
N LEU A 133 20.08 -1.99 -5.30
CA LEU A 133 19.77 -2.79 -4.12
C LEU A 133 19.06 -1.99 -3.02
N ARG A 134 19.34 -0.69 -2.88
CA ARG A 134 18.60 0.19 -1.96
C ARG A 134 17.15 0.37 -2.39
N ILE A 135 16.90 0.51 -3.70
CA ILE A 135 15.53 0.51 -4.23
C ILE A 135 14.84 -0.83 -3.93
N ASP A 136 15.54 -1.94 -4.10
CA ASP A 136 15.00 -3.28 -3.81
C ASP A 136 14.73 -3.48 -2.31
N LEU A 137 15.57 -2.95 -1.43
CA LEU A 137 15.34 -3.04 0.01
C LEU A 137 14.10 -2.22 0.40
N ASN A 138 13.95 -1.01 -0.15
CA ASN A 138 12.74 -0.21 0.00
C ASN A 138 11.51 -0.88 -0.63
N TYR A 139 11.66 -1.58 -1.75
CA TYR A 139 10.59 -2.34 -2.37
C TYR A 139 10.01 -3.40 -1.41
N VAL A 140 10.85 -4.12 -0.69
CA VAL A 140 10.39 -5.12 0.28
C VAL A 140 9.81 -4.45 1.53
N ASN A 141 10.48 -3.43 2.06
CA ASN A 141 10.11 -2.77 3.31
C ASN A 141 8.79 -1.98 3.19
N ALA A 142 8.63 -1.21 2.11
CA ALA A 142 7.51 -0.30 1.89
C ALA A 142 6.55 -0.78 0.79
N TYR A 143 6.48 -2.09 0.54
CA TYR A 143 5.55 -2.65 -0.45
C TYR A 143 4.09 -2.28 -0.12
N PRO A 144 3.29 -1.81 -1.10
CA PRO A 144 1.88 -1.48 -0.86
C PRO A 144 1.07 -2.67 -0.34
N LYS A 145 0.46 -2.54 0.84
CA LYS A 145 -0.20 -3.64 1.58
C LYS A 145 -1.44 -4.22 0.88
N HIS A 146 -2.12 -3.41 0.08
CA HIS A 146 -3.31 -3.82 -0.66
C HIS A 146 -2.98 -4.60 -1.94
N LEU A 147 -1.73 -4.59 -2.39
CA LEU A 147 -1.29 -5.32 -3.57
C LEU A 147 -0.71 -6.68 -3.18
N LYS A 148 -0.90 -7.67 -4.07
CA LYS A 148 -0.23 -8.96 -3.98
C LYS A 148 1.28 -8.77 -4.13
N TYR A 149 2.06 -9.20 -3.14
CA TYR A 149 3.51 -9.12 -3.22
C TYR A 149 4.06 -9.95 -4.38
N VAL A 150 4.99 -9.36 -5.13
CA VAL A 150 5.75 -10.04 -6.19
C VAL A 150 7.19 -10.18 -5.72
N SER A 151 7.64 -11.43 -5.52
CA SER A 151 8.99 -11.70 -5.01
C SER A 151 10.08 -11.19 -5.95
N LEU A 152 11.17 -10.69 -5.37
CA LEU A 152 12.39 -10.31 -6.10
C LEU A 152 13.19 -11.54 -6.55
N TYR A 153 13.02 -12.68 -5.87
CA TYR A 153 13.74 -13.93 -6.13
C TYR A 153 12.80 -15.07 -6.56
N PRO A 154 12.07 -14.94 -7.69
CA PRO A 154 11.24 -16.02 -8.19
C PRO A 154 12.10 -17.27 -8.44
N ASN A 155 11.63 -18.42 -7.97
CA ASN A 155 12.36 -19.70 -8.03
C ASN A 155 13.78 -19.63 -7.41
N GLY A 156 14.00 -18.72 -6.46
CA GLY A 156 15.29 -18.56 -5.77
C GLY A 156 16.32 -17.69 -6.49
N ASN A 157 16.09 -17.34 -7.75
CA ASN A 157 17.01 -16.54 -8.57
C ASN A 157 16.62 -15.06 -8.56
N TYR A 158 17.60 -14.16 -8.44
CA TYR A 158 17.35 -12.73 -8.54
C TYR A 158 16.80 -12.41 -9.93
N ALA A 159 15.61 -11.81 -9.98
CA ALA A 159 14.99 -11.52 -11.26
C ALA A 159 15.76 -10.47 -12.05
N VAL A 160 15.66 -10.58 -13.37
CA VAL A 160 16.14 -9.53 -14.26
C VAL A 160 15.10 -8.42 -14.24
N HIS A 161 15.56 -7.21 -13.92
CA HIS A 161 14.72 -6.02 -13.86
C HIS A 161 15.09 -5.07 -14.99
N GLU A 162 14.09 -4.47 -15.59
CA GLU A 162 14.27 -3.43 -16.60
C GLU A 162 14.90 -2.18 -15.97
N GLU A 163 15.52 -1.36 -16.81
CA GLU A 163 15.97 -0.05 -16.35
C GLU A 163 14.78 0.80 -15.92
N LEU A 164 14.99 1.59 -14.87
CA LEU A 164 13.92 2.42 -14.32
C LEU A 164 13.50 3.45 -15.37
N PRO A 165 12.19 3.60 -15.64
CA PRO A 165 11.72 4.64 -16.53
C PRO A 165 12.02 6.03 -15.95
N ALA A 166 12.16 7.02 -16.83
CA ALA A 166 12.37 8.41 -16.41
C ALA A 166 11.17 8.94 -15.60
N ASP A 167 9.96 8.61 -16.07
CA ASP A 167 8.69 9.01 -15.48
C ASP A 167 7.93 7.81 -14.91
N LEU A 168 7.18 8.06 -13.83
CA LEU A 168 6.33 7.03 -13.24
C LEU A 168 5.13 6.75 -14.16
N PRO A 169 4.81 5.48 -14.46
CA PRO A 169 3.62 5.14 -15.23
C PRO A 169 2.35 5.63 -14.52
N LYS A 170 1.38 6.16 -15.27
CA LYS A 170 0.11 6.66 -14.69
C LYS A 170 -0.81 5.55 -14.17
N LEU A 171 -0.65 4.34 -14.69
CA LEU A 171 -1.55 3.22 -14.42
C LEU A 171 -0.79 2.08 -13.75
N ILE A 172 -1.36 1.54 -12.67
CA ILE A 172 -0.82 0.37 -11.97
C ILE A 172 -1.07 -0.87 -12.86
N PRO A 173 -0.03 -1.64 -13.22
CA PRO A 173 -0.20 -2.86 -14.00
C PRO A 173 -1.05 -3.91 -13.27
N SER A 174 -1.75 -4.72 -14.05
CA SER A 174 -2.55 -5.84 -13.50
C SER A 174 -1.66 -6.85 -12.76
N THR A 175 -2.20 -7.41 -11.67
CA THR A 175 -1.58 -8.48 -10.88
C THR A 175 -1.32 -9.77 -11.68
N LYS A 176 -1.94 -9.93 -12.86
CA LYS A 176 -1.69 -11.04 -13.79
C LYS A 176 -0.34 -10.96 -14.50
N LYS A 177 0.31 -9.78 -14.49
CA LYS A 177 1.63 -9.55 -15.11
C LYS A 177 2.65 -9.23 -14.00
N PRO A 178 3.24 -10.25 -13.34
CA PRO A 178 4.05 -10.06 -12.14
C PRO A 178 5.27 -9.18 -12.41
N ASP A 179 5.94 -9.34 -13.55
CA ASP A 179 7.16 -8.57 -13.85
C ASP A 179 6.87 -7.10 -14.12
N ALA A 180 5.77 -6.80 -14.82
CA ALA A 180 5.32 -5.43 -15.04
C ALA A 180 4.97 -4.75 -13.70
N LEU A 181 4.24 -5.44 -12.81
CA LEU A 181 3.90 -4.91 -11.50
C LEU A 181 5.15 -4.67 -10.64
N ARG A 182 6.12 -5.57 -10.70
CA ARG A 182 7.40 -5.45 -10.00
C ARG A 182 8.18 -4.23 -10.45
N ASN A 183 8.34 -4.05 -11.76
CA ASN A 183 9.04 -2.89 -12.33
C ASN A 183 8.32 -1.58 -12.01
N TYR A 184 6.98 -1.57 -12.05
CA TYR A 184 6.17 -0.42 -11.65
C TYR A 184 6.41 -0.03 -10.19
N VAL A 185 6.32 -0.98 -9.26
CA VAL A 185 6.51 -0.67 -7.83
C VAL A 185 7.97 -0.26 -7.57
N ARG A 186 8.96 -0.85 -8.24
CA ARG A 186 10.36 -0.39 -8.16
C ARG A 186 10.53 1.05 -8.65
N ALA A 187 9.90 1.42 -9.77
CA ALA A 187 9.91 2.79 -10.27
C ALA A 187 9.27 3.76 -9.27
N TYR A 188 8.16 3.36 -8.66
CA TYR A 188 7.51 4.12 -7.58
C TYR A 188 8.44 4.31 -6.38
N MET A 189 9.16 3.27 -5.93
CA MET A 189 10.12 3.39 -4.84
C MET A 189 11.27 4.34 -5.18
N ALA A 190 11.79 4.26 -6.41
CA ALA A 190 12.85 5.16 -6.86
C ALA A 190 12.39 6.63 -6.89
N ASP A 191 11.18 6.90 -7.37
CA ASP A 191 10.58 8.23 -7.34
C ASP A 191 10.33 8.73 -5.90
N ALA A 192 9.82 7.87 -5.02
CA ALA A 192 9.64 8.16 -3.61
C ALA A 192 10.97 8.47 -2.88
N MET A 193 12.04 7.75 -3.22
CA MET A 193 13.39 8.04 -2.72
C MET A 193 13.91 9.39 -3.23
N LYS A 194 13.70 9.72 -4.52
CA LYS A 194 14.07 11.04 -5.09
C LYS A 194 13.32 12.18 -4.41
N LYS A 195 12.05 11.96 -4.07
CA LYS A 195 11.20 12.92 -3.35
C LYS A 195 11.51 13.01 -1.85
N GLY A 196 12.35 12.13 -1.31
CA GLY A 196 12.71 12.07 0.11
C GLY A 196 11.60 11.51 1.02
N THR A 197 10.53 10.93 0.47
CA THR A 197 9.50 10.26 1.27
C THR A 197 9.96 8.91 1.79
N LEU A 198 10.89 8.26 1.09
CA LEU A 198 11.61 7.07 1.53
C LEU A 198 13.09 7.35 1.74
N SER A 199 13.70 6.61 2.66
CA SER A 199 15.14 6.74 2.95
C SER A 199 15.97 6.38 1.73
N SER A 200 16.99 7.18 1.43
CA SER A 200 18.03 6.88 0.44
C SER A 200 18.97 5.76 0.91
N GLN A 201 19.08 5.54 2.23
CA GLN A 201 19.91 4.52 2.87
C GLN A 201 19.04 3.65 3.80
N PRO A 202 18.21 2.75 3.25
CA PRO A 202 17.36 1.86 4.04
C PRO A 202 18.14 0.88 4.93
N GLU A 203 19.40 0.57 4.60
CA GLU A 203 20.28 -0.34 5.34
C GLU A 203 20.61 0.13 6.77
N LEU A 204 20.53 1.43 7.05
CA LEU A 204 20.85 1.97 8.38
C LEU A 204 19.72 1.77 9.39
N LYS A 205 18.52 1.43 8.93
CA LYS A 205 17.39 1.12 9.81
C LYS A 205 17.61 -0.27 10.42
N LYS A 206 18.06 -0.32 11.67
CA LYS A 206 18.03 -1.56 12.46
C LYS A 206 16.58 -1.95 12.70
N GLN A 207 16.14 -3.05 12.10
CA GLN A 207 14.96 -3.76 12.57
C GLN A 207 15.41 -4.84 13.56
N PRO A 208 14.73 -5.02 14.70
CA PRO A 208 15.03 -6.13 15.60
C PRO A 208 14.69 -7.45 14.91
N GLU A 209 15.71 -8.18 14.43
CA GLU A 209 15.53 -9.45 13.71
C GLU A 209 14.77 -10.50 14.54
N LEU A 210 14.94 -10.49 15.87
CA LEU A 210 14.27 -11.42 16.78
C LEU A 210 12.74 -11.24 16.79
N GLU A 211 12.26 -10.00 16.81
CA GLU A 211 10.81 -9.70 16.80
C GLU A 211 10.17 -10.10 15.47
N GLU A 212 10.90 -9.96 14.35
CA GLU A 212 10.41 -10.37 13.04
C GLU A 212 10.35 -11.90 12.89
N GLU A 213 11.30 -12.64 13.47
CA GLU A 213 11.30 -14.10 13.45
C GLU A 213 10.20 -14.70 14.34
N GLU A 214 9.93 -14.10 15.50
CA GLU A 214 8.78 -14.46 16.35
C GLU A 214 7.45 -14.23 15.60
N GLN A 215 7.26 -13.05 15.02
CA GLN A 215 6.08 -12.74 14.20
C GLN A 215 5.92 -13.70 13.01
N LEU A 216 7.03 -14.12 12.39
CA LEU A 216 7.01 -15.11 11.31
C LEU A 216 6.43 -16.45 11.77
N SER A 217 6.77 -16.87 12.99
CA SER A 217 6.29 -18.13 13.55
C SER A 217 4.79 -18.08 13.87
N GLU A 218 4.31 -16.95 14.40
CA GLU A 218 2.88 -16.72 14.67
C GLU A 218 2.07 -16.72 13.37
N ASP A 219 2.55 -16.01 12.34
CA ASP A 219 1.91 -15.97 11.02
C ASP A 219 1.83 -17.36 10.37
N ASP A 220 2.91 -18.15 10.48
CA ASP A 220 2.96 -19.51 9.91
C ASP A 220 1.94 -20.44 10.61
N GLU A 221 1.74 -20.30 11.93
CA GLU A 221 0.69 -21.03 12.66
C GLU A 221 -0.72 -20.54 12.31
N GLU A 222 -0.94 -19.23 12.13
CA GLU A 222 -2.24 -18.70 11.71
C GLU A 222 -2.65 -19.25 10.32
N VAL A 223 -1.71 -19.32 9.37
CA VAL A 223 -1.96 -19.89 8.04
C VAL A 223 -2.27 -21.40 8.11
N ARG A 224 -1.59 -22.15 9.00
CA ARG A 224 -1.85 -23.58 9.19
C ARG A 224 -3.25 -23.81 9.77
N ASN A 225 -3.60 -23.07 10.81
CA ASN A 225 -4.91 -23.16 11.46
C ASN A 225 -6.04 -22.81 10.49
N ALA A 226 -5.88 -21.75 9.68
CA ALA A 226 -6.88 -21.36 8.68
C ALA A 226 -7.13 -22.46 7.63
N LYS A 227 -6.08 -23.16 7.17
CA LYS A 227 -6.23 -24.29 6.23
C LYS A 227 -6.96 -25.47 6.86
N GLN A 228 -6.64 -25.83 8.11
CA GLN A 228 -7.32 -26.90 8.82
C GLN A 228 -8.80 -26.61 9.02
N THR A 229 -9.17 -25.36 9.32
CA THR A 229 -10.58 -24.97 9.45
C THR A 229 -11.35 -25.02 8.13
N GLU A 230 -10.72 -24.69 7.00
CA GLU A 230 -11.35 -24.79 5.68
C GLU A 230 -11.56 -26.25 5.26
N GLU A 231 -10.60 -27.14 5.57
CA GLU A 231 -10.68 -28.57 5.26
C GLU A 231 -11.79 -29.27 6.07
N LEU A 232 -11.87 -29.00 7.37
CA LEU A 232 -12.95 -29.51 8.24
C LEU A 232 -14.34 -29.02 7.81
N ALA A 233 -14.44 -27.76 7.38
CA ALA A 233 -15.71 -27.21 6.87
C ALA A 233 -16.12 -27.77 5.50
N ALA A 234 -15.16 -28.25 4.70
CA ALA A 234 -15.44 -28.90 3.42
C ALA A 234 -15.96 -30.34 3.60
N ASP A 235 -15.47 -31.07 4.61
CA ASP A 235 -15.91 -32.44 4.91
C ASP A 235 -17.35 -32.49 5.49
N ASP A 236 -17.74 -31.53 6.33
CA ASP A 236 -19.11 -31.42 6.88
C ASP A 236 -20.17 -31.06 5.82
N PHE A 237 -19.77 -30.52 4.66
CA PHE A 237 -20.71 -30.13 3.59
C PHE A 237 -21.12 -31.29 2.69
N PHE A 238 -20.32 -32.36 2.58
CA PHE A 238 -20.63 -33.54 1.76
C PHE A 238 -21.30 -34.67 2.56
N SER A 239 -21.56 -34.49 3.85
CA SER A 239 -22.13 -35.53 4.72
C SER A 239 -23.66 -35.46 4.95
N THR A 240 -24.39 -34.60 4.22
CA THR A 240 -25.86 -34.48 4.25
C THR A 240 -26.47 -34.74 2.89
#